data_AF-A0A355UH29-F1
#
_entry.id   AF-A0A355UH29-F1
#
_cell.length_a   1.000
_cell.length_b   1.000
_cell.length_c   1.000
_cell.angle_alpha   90.00
_cell.angle_beta   90.00
_cell.angle_gamma   90.00
#
_symmetry.space_group_name_H-M   'P 1'
#
loop_
_entity.id
_entity.type
_entity.pdbx_description
1 polymer ?
#
loop_
_entity_poly.entity_id
_entity_poly.type
_entity_poly.pdbx_seq_one_letter_code
_entity_poly.pdbx_strand_id
1 'polypeptide(L)'
;DEATFVSTKHPEVMANLSDPIKVEQNMDSITGMFSSTPFGQKYYNTRIPLPAKNNGAWYTSQQEYNGSYTRSFSNHTFVNGAIMQPVFYNSISGDVAGNTAAIEKMKQTYPGYDFVEIDVREFDGFGGAIHCITKQVPAENPVRIYHYPVRWLNTTENPSNGVWLTALAQNKSGIESTKLYYRTKGQVE
;
A
#
# COMPACT_ATOMS: atom_id res chain seq x y z
N ASP A 1 -2.71 5.20 6.14
CA ASP A 1 -3.48 6.19 6.90
C ASP A 1 -4.19 7.12 5.91
N GLU A 2 -4.88 8.14 6.37
CA GLU A 2 -5.73 9.01 5.56
C GLU A 2 -4.99 9.89 4.53
N ALA A 3 -3.67 10.04 4.68
CA ALA A 3 -2.82 10.77 3.74
C ALA A 3 -1.79 9.86 3.06
N THR A 4 -1.86 8.55 3.28
CA THR A 4 -0.90 7.59 2.74
C THR A 4 -1.61 6.57 1.87
N PHE A 5 -1.06 6.33 0.70
CA PHE A 5 -1.58 5.33 -0.22
C PHE A 5 -0.45 4.52 -0.83
N VAL A 6 -0.82 3.41 -1.46
CA VAL A 6 0.12 2.59 -2.23
C VAL A 6 -0.18 2.65 -3.71
N SER A 7 0.85 2.41 -4.51
CA SER A 7 0.69 2.33 -5.95
C SER A 7 1.75 1.41 -6.56
N THR A 8 1.39 0.78 -7.67
CA THR A 8 2.30 -0.12 -8.39
C THR A 8 3.46 0.68 -9.00
N LYS A 9 4.68 0.18 -8.83
CA LYS A 9 5.89 0.62 -9.53
C LYS A 9 6.32 -0.45 -10.52
N HIS A 10 6.29 -0.08 -11.79
CA HIS A 10 6.79 -0.91 -12.87
C HIS A 10 8.33 -1.02 -12.81
N PRO A 11 8.91 -2.15 -13.23
CA PRO A 11 10.36 -2.31 -13.31
C PRO A 11 10.96 -1.41 -14.41
N GLU A 12 12.23 -1.05 -14.26
CA GLU A 12 12.93 -0.13 -15.19
C GLU A 12 12.91 -0.62 -16.64
N VAL A 13 12.98 -1.93 -16.86
CA VAL A 13 12.92 -2.55 -18.20
C VAL A 13 11.61 -2.26 -18.94
N MET A 14 10.56 -1.84 -18.23
CA MET A 14 9.27 -1.46 -18.80
C MET A 14 9.09 0.07 -18.85
N ALA A 15 10.06 0.88 -18.43
CA ALA A 15 9.88 2.33 -18.26
C ALA A 15 9.50 3.08 -19.54
N ASN A 16 9.74 2.50 -20.71
CA ASN A 16 9.38 3.04 -22.02
C ASN A 16 7.91 2.78 -22.43
N LEU A 17 7.16 1.99 -21.67
CA LEU A 17 5.74 1.71 -21.95
C LEU A 17 4.84 2.86 -21.45
N SER A 18 3.66 3.00 -22.04
CA SER A 18 2.73 4.11 -21.78
C SER A 18 2.28 4.21 -20.34
N ASP A 19 1.98 3.08 -19.71
CA ASP A 19 1.37 3.04 -18.39
C ASP A 19 2.36 3.36 -17.27
N PRO A 20 3.59 2.82 -17.25
CA PRO A 20 4.66 3.30 -16.39
C PRO A 20 4.82 4.82 -16.43
N ILE A 21 4.89 5.41 -17.62
CA ILE A 21 5.04 6.87 -17.80
C ILE A 21 3.85 7.62 -17.17
N LYS A 22 2.61 7.21 -17.49
CA LYS A 22 1.40 7.83 -16.94
C LYS A 22 1.31 7.67 -15.43
N VAL A 23 1.67 6.51 -14.89
CA VAL A 23 1.64 6.26 -13.45
C VAL A 23 2.59 7.20 -12.75
N GLU A 24 3.83 7.38 -13.21
CA GLU A 24 4.77 8.33 -12.57
C GLU A 24 4.21 9.76 -12.60
N GLN A 25 3.68 10.22 -13.74
CA GLN A 25 3.04 11.55 -13.85
C GLN A 25 1.85 11.73 -12.89
N ASN A 26 1.03 10.69 -12.74
CA ASN A 26 -0.09 10.70 -11.80
C ASN A 26 0.40 10.76 -10.35
N MET A 27 1.48 10.04 -10.02
CA MET A 27 2.03 10.04 -8.66
C MET A 27 2.66 11.39 -8.31
N ASP A 28 3.37 12.02 -9.25
CA ASP A 28 3.89 13.38 -9.09
C ASP A 28 2.75 14.38 -8.84
N SER A 29 1.67 14.26 -9.60
CA SER A 29 0.48 15.10 -9.44
C SER A 29 -0.18 14.92 -8.07
N ILE A 30 -0.45 13.68 -7.67
CA ILE A 30 -1.15 13.38 -6.40
C ILE A 30 -0.30 13.78 -5.20
N THR A 31 1.01 13.49 -5.21
CA THR A 31 1.90 13.83 -4.09
C THR A 31 2.21 15.33 -4.00
N GLY A 32 1.94 16.10 -5.07
CA GLY A 32 1.91 17.56 -5.05
C GLY A 32 0.68 18.16 -4.35
N MET A 33 -0.40 17.39 -4.21
CA MET A 33 -1.66 17.85 -3.61
C MET A 33 -1.67 17.71 -2.08
N PHE A 34 -2.46 18.58 -1.44
CA PHE A 34 -2.81 18.43 -0.03
C PHE A 34 -4.06 17.56 0.12
N SER A 35 -3.99 16.60 1.04
CA SER A 35 -5.10 15.76 1.46
C SER A 35 -6.20 16.57 2.11
N SER A 36 -7.45 16.19 1.86
CA SER A 36 -8.65 16.77 2.48
C SER A 36 -8.85 16.33 3.93
N THR A 37 -7.77 15.94 4.62
CA THR A 37 -7.80 15.52 6.02
C THR A 37 -7.83 16.74 6.94
N PRO A 38 -8.33 16.62 8.19
CA PRO A 38 -8.49 17.76 9.12
C PRO A 38 -7.22 18.59 9.38
N PHE A 39 -6.05 18.09 9.01
CA PHE A 39 -4.75 18.71 9.26
C PHE A 39 -4.00 19.13 7.99
N GLY A 40 -4.60 19.01 6.80
CA GLY A 40 -4.11 19.60 5.54
C GLY A 40 -2.68 19.19 5.13
N GLN A 41 -2.50 17.94 4.70
CA GLN A 41 -1.20 17.28 4.59
C GLN A 41 -0.92 16.78 3.18
N LYS A 42 0.32 16.88 2.67
CA LYS A 42 0.65 16.26 1.37
C LYS A 42 0.43 14.75 1.41
N TYR A 43 -0.01 14.18 0.29
CA TYR A 43 -0.12 12.73 0.17
C TYR A 43 1.25 12.07 0.15
N TYR A 44 1.39 10.97 0.89
CA TYR A 44 2.57 10.11 0.91
C TYR A 44 2.28 8.83 0.13
N ASN A 45 3.15 8.50 -0.80
CA ASN A 45 2.99 7.33 -1.65
C ASN A 45 4.04 6.28 -1.31
N THR A 46 3.62 5.04 -1.07
CA THR A 46 4.53 3.90 -1.02
C THR A 46 4.38 3.02 -2.25
N ARG A 47 5.51 2.70 -2.87
CA ARG A 47 5.56 2.01 -4.17
C ARG A 47 5.69 0.50 -3.96
N ILE A 48 4.68 -0.25 -4.38
CA ILE A 48 4.70 -1.71 -4.34
C ILE A 48 5.05 -2.31 -5.71
N PRO A 49 5.63 -3.52 -5.77
CA PRO A 49 6.07 -4.12 -7.03
C PRO A 49 4.92 -4.41 -8.01
N LEU A 50 5.27 -4.61 -9.27
CA LEU A 50 4.40 -5.22 -10.27
C LEU A 50 4.66 -6.74 -10.34
N PRO A 51 3.63 -7.60 -10.45
CA PRO A 51 3.82 -9.03 -10.75
C PRO A 51 4.29 -9.26 -12.19
N ALA A 52 5.27 -10.15 -12.39
CA ALA A 52 5.70 -10.61 -13.70
C ALA A 52 4.75 -11.65 -14.32
N LYS A 53 5.03 -12.07 -15.56
CA LYS A 53 4.36 -13.22 -16.20
C LYS A 53 4.67 -14.52 -15.45
N ASN A 54 3.93 -15.61 -15.73
CA ASN A 54 4.12 -16.91 -15.07
C ASN A 54 5.55 -17.48 -15.15
N ASN A 55 6.32 -17.08 -16.17
CA ASN A 55 7.70 -17.49 -16.37
C ASN A 55 8.72 -16.47 -15.82
N GLY A 56 8.28 -15.47 -15.05
CA GLY A 56 9.12 -14.40 -14.50
C GLY A 56 9.56 -13.33 -15.52
N ALA A 57 9.18 -13.44 -16.79
CA ALA A 57 9.54 -12.46 -17.80
C ALA A 57 8.64 -11.20 -17.74
N TRP A 58 9.21 -10.07 -18.12
CA TRP A 58 8.49 -8.80 -18.29
C TRP A 58 7.91 -8.65 -19.70
N TYR A 59 6.98 -7.71 -19.86
CA TYR A 59 6.43 -7.34 -21.15
C TYR A 59 7.45 -6.49 -21.92
N THR A 60 7.70 -6.82 -23.18
CA THR A 60 8.78 -6.21 -23.98
C THR A 60 8.28 -5.23 -25.03
N SER A 61 6.97 -5.12 -25.22
CA SER A 61 6.35 -4.16 -26.15
C SER A 61 5.01 -3.64 -25.65
N GLN A 62 4.61 -2.46 -26.13
CA GLN A 62 3.31 -1.86 -25.81
C GLN A 62 2.14 -2.75 -26.27
N GLN A 63 2.27 -3.40 -27.43
CA GLN A 63 1.24 -4.28 -27.97
C GLN A 63 1.05 -5.51 -27.09
N GLU A 64 2.14 -6.17 -26.68
CA GLU A 64 2.10 -7.31 -25.76
C GLU A 64 1.50 -6.90 -24.41
N TYR A 65 1.96 -5.77 -23.87
CA TYR A 65 1.47 -5.23 -22.60
C TYR A 65 -0.04 -5.00 -22.66
N ASN A 66 -0.54 -4.26 -23.66
CA ASN A 66 -1.96 -3.99 -23.78
C ASN A 66 -2.82 -5.24 -24.00
N GLY A 67 -2.28 -6.27 -24.66
CA GLY A 67 -3.02 -7.50 -24.95
C GLY A 67 -3.03 -8.52 -23.81
N SER A 68 -2.08 -8.44 -22.88
CA SER A 68 -1.85 -9.51 -21.89
C SER A 68 -1.80 -9.00 -20.44
N TYR A 69 -1.70 -7.70 -20.22
CA TYR A 69 -1.55 -7.14 -18.88
C TYR A 69 -2.88 -7.13 -18.12
N THR A 70 -3.00 -8.00 -17.11
CA THR A 70 -4.15 -7.95 -16.18
C THR A 70 -3.79 -8.07 -14.70
N ARG A 71 -2.50 -8.19 -14.38
CA ARG A 71 -2.02 -8.53 -13.04
C ARG A 71 -1.68 -7.29 -12.21
N SER A 72 -2.06 -7.30 -10.93
CA SER A 72 -1.63 -6.28 -9.97
C SER A 72 -1.65 -6.79 -8.53
N PHE A 73 -0.57 -6.52 -7.78
CA PHE A 73 -0.55 -6.73 -6.34
C PHE A 73 -1.37 -5.68 -5.57
N SER A 74 -1.67 -4.53 -6.18
CA SER A 74 -2.52 -3.49 -5.58
C SER A 74 -3.98 -3.90 -5.45
N ASN A 75 -4.42 -4.96 -6.15
CA ASN A 75 -5.80 -5.46 -6.11
C ASN A 75 -6.05 -6.40 -4.89
N HIS A 76 -5.44 -6.09 -3.75
CA HIS A 76 -5.69 -6.76 -2.48
C HIS A 76 -6.84 -6.10 -1.72
N THR A 77 -7.35 -6.79 -0.71
CA THR A 77 -8.33 -6.21 0.22
C THR A 77 -7.88 -6.39 1.66
N PHE A 78 -8.29 -5.46 2.51
CA PHE A 78 -7.99 -5.47 3.93
C PHE A 78 -9.14 -6.16 4.69
N VAL A 79 -8.79 -7.06 5.60
CA VAL A 79 -9.72 -7.69 6.54
C VAL A 79 -9.05 -7.67 7.91
N ASN A 80 -9.48 -6.76 8.79
CA ASN A 80 -9.09 -6.63 10.21
C ASN A 80 -7.75 -7.28 10.60
N GLY A 81 -6.65 -6.52 10.50
CA GLY A 81 -5.31 -7.00 10.85
C GLY A 81 -4.65 -7.87 9.78
N ALA A 82 -5.35 -8.22 8.70
CA ALA A 82 -4.80 -8.96 7.58
C ALA A 82 -5.06 -8.30 6.22
N ILE A 83 -4.22 -8.65 5.25
CA ILE A 83 -4.35 -8.31 3.83
C ILE A 83 -4.53 -9.61 3.07
N MET A 84 -5.67 -9.74 2.39
CA MET A 84 -5.92 -10.82 1.43
C MET A 84 -5.20 -10.45 0.13
N GLN A 85 -4.03 -11.03 -0.06
CA GLN A 85 -3.06 -10.60 -1.05
C GLN A 85 -3.12 -11.52 -2.28
N PRO A 86 -3.43 -10.98 -3.49
CA PRO A 86 -3.29 -11.76 -4.70
C PRO A 86 -1.82 -12.10 -4.92
N VAL A 87 -1.57 -13.37 -5.21
CA VAL A 87 -0.27 -13.86 -5.69
C VAL A 87 -0.45 -14.60 -7.01
N PHE A 88 0.63 -14.70 -7.78
CA PHE A 88 0.63 -15.29 -9.11
C PHE A 88 1.55 -16.51 -9.19
N TYR A 89 1.46 -17.38 -8.18
CA TYR A 89 2.22 -18.63 -8.08
C TYR A 89 1.52 -19.63 -7.15
N ASN A 90 1.93 -20.89 -7.24
CA ASN A 90 1.65 -21.92 -6.25
C ASN A 90 2.91 -22.77 -6.00
N SER A 91 2.79 -23.86 -5.23
CA SER A 91 3.92 -24.73 -4.89
C SER A 91 4.62 -25.42 -6.08
N ILE A 92 4.05 -25.37 -7.29
CA ILE A 92 4.52 -26.14 -8.45
C ILE A 92 4.72 -25.25 -9.70
N SER A 93 4.14 -24.05 -9.75
CA SER A 93 4.09 -23.24 -10.98
C SER A 93 3.95 -21.73 -10.71
N GLY A 94 4.25 -20.93 -11.73
CA GLY A 94 4.24 -19.47 -11.65
C GLY A 94 5.59 -18.89 -11.24
N ASP A 95 5.65 -17.58 -11.09
CA ASP A 95 6.87 -16.87 -10.70
C ASP A 95 7.03 -16.84 -9.18
N VAL A 96 7.37 -18.00 -8.61
CA VAL A 96 7.51 -18.19 -7.16
C VAL A 96 8.52 -17.20 -6.57
N ALA A 97 9.69 -17.06 -7.19
CA ALA A 97 10.77 -16.21 -6.70
C ALA A 97 10.39 -14.73 -6.73
N GLY A 98 9.83 -14.24 -7.84
CA GLY A 98 9.42 -12.85 -7.97
C GLY A 98 8.27 -12.48 -7.04
N ASN A 99 7.29 -13.38 -6.85
CA ASN A 99 6.21 -13.15 -5.88
C ASN A 99 6.73 -13.12 -4.45
N THR A 100 7.57 -14.08 -4.04
CA THR A 100 8.12 -14.13 -2.67
C THR A 100 8.88 -12.85 -2.34
N ALA A 101 9.79 -12.41 -3.22
CA ALA A 101 10.54 -11.17 -3.04
C ALA A 101 9.63 -9.93 -3.01
N ALA A 102 8.57 -9.91 -3.82
CA ALA A 102 7.60 -8.83 -3.81
C ALA A 102 6.81 -8.77 -2.49
N ILE A 103 6.35 -9.92 -1.97
CA ILE A 103 5.63 -10.00 -0.71
C ILE A 103 6.49 -9.54 0.46
N GLU A 104 7.77 -9.92 0.51
CA GLU A 104 8.70 -9.43 1.54
C GLU A 104 8.81 -7.90 1.56
N LYS A 105 8.97 -7.28 0.39
CA LYS A 105 8.99 -5.82 0.26
C LYS A 105 7.65 -5.19 0.62
N MET A 106 6.54 -5.83 0.27
CA MET A 106 5.21 -5.35 0.63
C MET A 106 4.98 -5.42 2.14
N LYS A 107 5.38 -6.49 2.84
CA LYS A 107 5.27 -6.59 4.30
C LYS A 107 5.97 -5.43 5.02
N GLN A 108 7.06 -4.89 4.47
CA GLN A 108 7.72 -3.68 4.99
C GLN A 108 6.89 -2.40 4.80
N THR A 109 6.05 -2.36 3.76
CA THR A 109 5.14 -1.25 3.45
C THR A 109 3.86 -1.29 4.29
N TYR A 110 3.44 -2.48 4.73
CA TYR A 110 2.24 -2.68 5.56
C TYR A 110 2.61 -3.28 6.92
N PRO A 111 3.33 -2.53 7.77
CA PRO A 111 3.74 -3.03 9.08
C PRO A 111 2.50 -3.38 9.92
N GLY A 112 2.55 -4.53 10.58
CA GLY A 112 1.50 -5.01 11.49
C GLY A 112 0.32 -5.71 10.82
N TYR A 113 0.33 -5.89 9.49
CA TYR A 113 -0.66 -6.71 8.79
C TYR A 113 -0.14 -8.11 8.49
N ASP A 114 -0.98 -9.11 8.74
CA ASP A 114 -0.75 -10.46 8.26
C ASP A 114 -1.07 -10.56 6.77
N PHE A 115 -0.19 -11.20 6.00
CA PHE A 115 -0.43 -11.44 4.58
C PHE A 115 -1.00 -12.82 4.39
N VAL A 116 -2.23 -12.87 3.88
CA VAL A 116 -2.88 -14.13 3.46
C VAL A 116 -2.80 -14.20 1.94
N GLU A 117 -1.86 -15.00 1.45
CA GLU A 117 -1.59 -15.15 0.03
C GLU A 117 -2.63 -16.04 -0.64
N ILE A 118 -3.23 -15.56 -1.73
CA ILE A 118 -4.25 -16.27 -2.51
C ILE A 118 -3.81 -16.29 -3.96
N ASP A 119 -3.58 -17.48 -4.52
CA ASP A 119 -3.25 -17.64 -5.93
C ASP A 119 -4.46 -17.26 -6.80
N VAL A 120 -4.32 -16.19 -7.58
CA VAL A 120 -5.39 -15.63 -8.41
C VAL A 120 -5.15 -15.82 -9.90
N ARG A 121 -4.23 -16.72 -10.31
CA ARG A 121 -3.92 -16.93 -11.73
C ARG A 121 -5.11 -17.39 -12.56
N GLU A 122 -6.10 -18.05 -11.95
CA GLU A 122 -7.36 -18.41 -12.63
C GLU A 122 -8.22 -17.18 -12.99
N PHE A 123 -7.98 -16.03 -12.35
CA PHE A 123 -8.64 -14.75 -12.66
C PHE A 123 -7.83 -13.88 -13.63
N ASP A 124 -6.59 -14.27 -13.97
CA ASP A 124 -5.75 -13.55 -14.93
C ASP A 124 -6.38 -13.59 -16.32
N GLY A 125 -6.66 -12.42 -16.89
CA GLY A 125 -7.40 -12.27 -18.16
C GLY A 125 -8.84 -11.76 -17.98
N PHE A 126 -9.41 -11.83 -16.78
CA PHE A 126 -10.81 -11.45 -16.52
C PHE A 126 -11.00 -10.02 -16.02
N GLY A 127 -9.93 -9.24 -15.91
CA GLY A 127 -9.98 -7.81 -15.62
C GLY A 127 -10.03 -7.43 -14.12
N GLY A 128 -9.79 -8.36 -13.21
CA GLY A 128 -9.77 -8.08 -11.77
C GLY A 128 -9.16 -9.21 -10.93
N ALA A 129 -9.00 -8.94 -9.63
CA ALA A 129 -8.61 -9.92 -8.63
C ALA A 129 -9.46 -9.75 -7.35
N ILE A 130 -8.84 -9.93 -6.17
CA ILE A 130 -9.54 -10.02 -4.88
C ILE A 130 -10.34 -8.75 -4.55
N HIS A 131 -9.77 -7.57 -4.75
CA HIS A 131 -10.47 -6.30 -4.46
C HIS A 131 -11.74 -6.15 -5.31
N CYS A 132 -11.71 -6.61 -6.57
CA CYS A 132 -12.83 -6.47 -7.50
C CYS A 132 -14.05 -7.32 -7.14
N ILE A 133 -13.85 -8.43 -6.40
CA ILE A 133 -14.89 -9.40 -6.07
C ILE A 133 -15.27 -9.39 -4.58
N THR A 134 -14.72 -8.46 -3.81
CA THR A 134 -14.98 -8.33 -2.37
C THR A 134 -15.55 -6.95 -2.05
N LYS A 135 -16.38 -6.89 -1.02
CA LYS A 135 -16.92 -5.64 -0.49
C LYS A 135 -16.83 -5.65 1.03
N GLN A 136 -16.10 -4.70 1.59
CA GLN A 136 -15.99 -4.53 3.02
C GLN A 136 -17.29 -3.96 3.60
N VAL A 137 -17.70 -4.52 4.74
CA VAL A 137 -18.77 -3.97 5.58
C VAL A 137 -18.10 -3.40 6.83
N PRO A 138 -18.21 -2.08 7.10
CA PRO A 138 -17.61 -1.48 8.28
C PRO A 138 -18.29 -1.99 9.56
N ALA A 139 -17.55 -1.97 10.67
CA ALA A 139 -18.14 -2.23 11.99
C ALA A 139 -19.26 -1.21 12.28
N GLU A 140 -20.31 -1.64 13.00
CA GLU A 140 -21.48 -0.80 13.29
C GLU A 140 -21.15 0.39 14.21
N ASN A 141 -20.20 0.21 15.13
CA ASN A 141 -19.75 1.24 16.06
C ASN A 141 -18.21 1.30 16.09
N PRO A 142 -17.57 1.79 15.01
CA PRO A 142 -16.11 1.77 14.91
C PRO A 142 -15.49 2.81 15.83
N VAL A 143 -14.30 2.50 16.36
CA VAL A 143 -13.41 3.52 16.90
C VAL A 143 -12.64 4.11 15.73
N ARG A 144 -12.82 5.40 15.49
CA ARG A 144 -12.08 6.14 14.47
C ARG A 144 -11.02 6.98 15.14
N ILE A 145 -9.76 6.86 14.70
CA ILE A 145 -8.66 7.67 15.19
C ILE A 145 -8.07 8.40 13.99
N TYR A 146 -8.25 9.71 13.95
CA TYR A 146 -7.46 10.55 13.06
C TYR A 146 -6.18 10.92 13.76
N HIS A 147 -5.06 10.48 13.23
CA HIS A 147 -3.76 10.87 13.71
C HIS A 147 -2.90 11.27 12.51
N TYR A 148 -2.29 12.44 12.60
CA TYR A 148 -1.26 12.78 11.64
C TYR A 148 0.09 12.29 12.17
N PRO A 149 0.72 11.31 11.50
CA PRO A 149 2.04 10.86 11.91
C PRO A 149 3.04 11.97 11.67
N VAL A 150 3.74 12.36 12.72
CA VAL A 150 4.84 13.32 12.62
C VAL A 150 5.97 12.69 11.83
N ARG A 151 6.18 13.20 10.62
CA ARG A 151 7.30 12.84 9.76
C ARG A 151 8.26 14.03 9.74
N TRP A 152 9.51 13.84 10.15
CA TRP A 152 10.59 14.82 10.00
C TRP A 152 10.49 16.10 10.86
N LEU A 153 9.84 16.06 12.03
CA LEU A 153 9.99 17.13 13.05
C LEU A 153 11.19 16.86 13.95
N ASN A 154 11.89 17.93 14.35
CA ASN A 154 13.09 17.86 15.17
C ASN A 154 14.21 17.02 14.55
N THR A 155 14.42 17.19 13.25
CA THR A 155 15.59 16.66 12.54
C THR A 155 16.73 17.67 12.60
N THR A 156 17.93 17.27 12.18
CA THR A 156 19.07 18.19 12.01
C THR A 156 18.71 19.40 11.12
N GLU A 157 17.80 19.20 10.17
CA GLU A 157 17.37 20.20 9.19
C GLU A 157 16.12 21.00 9.64
N ASN A 158 15.44 20.57 10.71
CA ASN A 158 14.25 21.24 11.25
C ASN A 158 14.23 21.11 12.79
N PRO A 159 15.15 21.79 13.50
CA PRO A 159 15.27 21.68 14.95
C PRO A 159 14.06 22.32 15.64
N SER A 160 13.44 21.57 16.57
CA SER A 160 12.32 22.05 17.37
C SER A 160 12.51 21.64 18.82
N ASN A 161 12.21 22.56 19.75
CA ASN A 161 12.31 22.30 21.19
C ASN A 161 11.20 21.35 21.72
N GLY A 162 10.28 20.91 20.87
CA GLY A 162 9.23 19.96 21.22
C GLY A 162 8.60 19.28 20.00
N VAL A 163 8.03 18.10 20.22
CA VAL A 163 7.23 17.38 19.23
C VAL A 163 5.79 17.38 19.70
N TRP A 164 4.91 18.04 18.94
CA TRP A 164 3.48 18.07 19.24
C TRP A 164 2.78 16.98 18.44
N LEU A 165 2.10 16.08 19.15
CA LEU A 165 1.30 15.01 18.56
C LEU A 165 -0.17 15.30 18.80
N THR A 166 -0.98 15.22 17.76
CA THR A 166 -2.43 15.40 17.84
C THR A 166 -3.12 14.13 17.34
N ALA A 167 -4.17 13.73 18.04
CA ALA A 167 -5.08 12.70 17.59
C ALA A 167 -6.53 13.08 17.94
N LEU A 168 -7.47 12.78 17.04
CA LEU A 168 -8.90 12.88 17.26
C LEU A 168 -9.48 11.46 17.28
N ALA A 169 -9.88 11.00 18.46
CA ALA A 169 -10.56 9.72 18.65
C ALA A 169 -12.08 9.91 18.72
N GLN A 170 -12.83 9.07 18.01
CA GLN A 170 -14.29 9.16 17.91
C GLN A 170 -14.92 7.77 17.97
N ASN A 171 -16.05 7.66 18.68
CA ASN A 171 -16.92 6.50 18.71
C ASN A 171 -18.33 6.95 19.14
N LYS A 172 -19.40 6.31 18.66
CA LYS A 172 -20.78 6.71 19.00
C LYS A 172 -21.06 6.55 20.50
N SER A 173 -20.43 5.58 21.15
CA SER A 173 -20.58 5.30 22.59
C SER A 173 -19.70 6.17 23.48
N GLY A 174 -18.90 7.08 22.89
CA GLY A 174 -17.91 7.87 23.60
C GLY A 174 -16.53 7.21 23.66
N ILE A 175 -15.53 7.96 24.14
CA ILE A 175 -14.16 7.50 24.33
C ILE A 175 -13.82 7.67 25.81
N GLU A 176 -13.51 6.57 26.49
CA GLU A 176 -13.17 6.59 27.91
C GLU A 176 -11.75 7.15 28.14
N SER A 177 -10.76 6.65 27.40
CA SER A 177 -9.37 7.11 27.48
C SER A 177 -8.62 6.92 26.16
N THR A 178 -7.54 7.69 25.99
CA THR A 178 -6.57 7.54 24.90
C THR A 178 -5.17 7.46 25.50
N LYS A 179 -4.31 6.63 24.90
CA LYS A 179 -2.93 6.42 25.36
C LYS A 179 -1.96 6.63 24.21
N LEU A 180 -0.89 7.39 24.47
CA LEU A 180 0.24 7.53 23.56
C LEU A 180 1.34 6.57 23.99
N TYR A 181 1.71 5.65 23.11
CA TYR A 181 2.90 4.83 23.25
C TYR A 181 4.03 5.47 22.45
N TYR A 182 5.18 5.70 23.09
CA TYR A 182 6.35 6.28 22.46
C TYR A 182 7.64 5.65 23.02
N ARG A 183 8.71 5.71 22.23
CA ARG A 183 10.04 5.25 22.62
C ARG A 183 11.06 6.28 22.18
N THR A 184 12.08 6.52 23.00
CA THR A 184 13.23 7.36 22.63
C THR A 184 14.39 6.50 22.14
N LYS A 185 15.28 7.09 21.34
CA LYS A 185 16.44 6.38 20.80
C LYS A 185 17.28 5.81 21.96
N GLY A 186 17.53 4.50 21.94
CA GLY A 186 18.34 3.79 22.94
C GLY A 186 17.56 3.15 24.08
N GLN A 187 16.23 3.32 24.15
CA GLN A 187 15.40 2.53 25.07
C GLN A 187 15.22 1.10 24.53
N VAL A 188 15.36 0.12 25.42
CA VAL A 188 15.06 -1.30 25.15
C VAL A 188 13.58 -1.57 25.44
N GLU A 189 12.99 -2.55 24.75
CA GLU A 189 11.61 -3.00 24.97
C GLU A 189 11.38 -3.61 26.35
#